data_AF-A0A3D1H8P8-F1
#
_entry.id   AF-A0A3D1H8P8-F1
#
_cell.length_a   1.000
_cell.length_b   1.000
_cell.length_c   1.000
_cell.angle_alpha   90.00
_cell.angle_beta   90.00
_cell.angle_gamma   90.00
#
_symmetry.space_group_name_H-M   'P 1'
#
loop_
_entity.id
_entity.type
_entity.pdbx_description
1 polymer ?
#
loop_
_entity_poly.entity_id
_entity_poly.type
_entity_poly.pdbx_seq_one_letter_code
_entity_poly.pdbx_strand_id
1 'polypeptide(L)'
;MSRILSLLFFFVIFFALDVYVFQGYKLLVKKWIPNQSLVFHILYWAIPVILIGLLIGTMIFAENPTKSKVFMWSASILFGIFIAKFVWLLFIVLDDILRLIKYSGKKITAVETPVNAISRSEFIITTGAFVAGSLFSGLVYGIASGAHNYQVHRKTLKLKNLPEVFKGFKIVQISDVHSGSFWSK
;
A
#
# COMPACT_ATOMS: atom_id res chain seq x y z
N MET A 1 -9.23 -29.53 -12.75
CA MET A 1 -9.20 -29.62 -11.27
C MET A 1 -7.98 -28.97 -10.61
N SER A 2 -6.74 -29.28 -11.00
CA SER A 2 -5.52 -28.78 -10.31
C SER A 2 -5.46 -27.26 -10.16
N ARG A 3 -5.76 -26.49 -11.23
CA ARG A 3 -5.74 -25.01 -11.20
C ARG A 3 -6.74 -24.40 -10.21
N ILE A 4 -7.95 -24.96 -10.13
CA ILE A 4 -9.00 -24.48 -9.20
C ILE A 4 -8.59 -24.78 -7.76
N LEU A 5 -8.04 -25.98 -7.51
CA LEU A 5 -7.54 -26.36 -6.19
C LEU A 5 -6.39 -25.45 -5.74
N SER A 6 -5.42 -25.15 -6.63
CA SER A 6 -4.33 -24.23 -6.34
C SER A 6 -4.82 -22.80 -6.03
N LEU A 7 -5.81 -22.31 -6.78
CA LEU A 7 -6.42 -20.99 -6.52
C LEU A 7 -7.14 -20.95 -5.18
N LEU A 8 -7.94 -21.98 -4.88
CA LEU A 8 -8.67 -22.05 -3.61
C LEU A 8 -7.71 -22.10 -2.43
N PHE A 9 -6.65 -22.91 -2.53
CA PHE A 9 -5.58 -22.97 -1.54
C PHE A 9 -4.91 -21.61 -1.33
N PHE A 10 -4.58 -20.90 -2.41
CA PHE A 10 -4.01 -19.55 -2.34
C PHE A 10 -4.94 -18.58 -1.60
N PHE A 11 -6.24 -18.55 -1.93
CA PHE A 11 -7.21 -17.68 -1.26
C PHE A 11 -7.38 -18.00 0.22
N VAL A 12 -7.38 -19.29 0.59
CA VAL A 12 -7.48 -19.70 2.00
C VAL A 12 -6.27 -19.22 2.79
N ILE A 13 -5.06 -19.42 2.27
CA ILE A 13 -3.84 -18.92 2.93
C ILE A 13 -3.86 -17.40 3.03
N PHE A 14 -4.20 -16.73 1.94
CA PHE A 14 -4.23 -15.27 1.91
C PHE A 14 -5.23 -14.72 2.92
N PHE A 15 -6.42 -15.31 3.00
CA PHE A 15 -7.43 -14.93 3.99
C PHE A 15 -6.96 -15.21 5.42
N ALA A 16 -6.29 -16.34 5.67
CA ALA A 16 -5.72 -16.65 6.98
C ALA A 16 -4.65 -15.63 7.39
N LEU A 17 -3.78 -15.21 6.47
CA LEU A 17 -2.81 -14.13 6.70
C LEU A 17 -3.50 -12.80 6.98
N ASP A 18 -4.57 -12.47 6.27
CA ASP A 18 -5.32 -11.23 6.50
C ASP A 18 -6.02 -11.23 7.88
N VAL A 19 -6.57 -12.37 8.29
CA VAL A 19 -7.12 -12.56 9.64
C VAL A 19 -6.02 -12.43 10.71
N TYR A 20 -4.80 -12.88 10.43
CA TYR A 20 -3.66 -12.73 11.33
C TYR A 20 -3.22 -11.26 11.46
N VAL A 21 -3.11 -10.53 10.34
CA VAL A 21 -2.87 -9.08 10.35
C VAL A 21 -3.98 -8.34 11.12
N PHE A 22 -5.23 -8.77 10.96
CA PHE A 22 -6.37 -8.22 11.69
C PHE A 22 -6.24 -8.37 13.21
N GLN A 23 -5.57 -9.42 13.73
CA GLN A 23 -5.31 -9.52 15.17
C GLN A 23 -4.40 -8.39 15.66
N GLY A 24 -3.33 -8.08 14.93
CA GLY A 24 -2.46 -6.94 15.22
C GLY A 24 -3.20 -5.60 15.13
N TYR A 25 -4.08 -5.47 14.14
CA TYR A 25 -4.96 -4.31 13.97
C TYR A 25 -5.89 -4.06 15.15
N LYS A 26 -6.59 -5.08 15.64
CA LYS A 26 -7.47 -4.94 16.80
C LYS A 26 -6.74 -4.42 18.04
N LEU A 27 -5.48 -4.84 18.24
CA LEU A 27 -4.68 -4.38 19.37
C LEU A 27 -4.36 -2.88 19.27
N LEU A 28 -3.94 -2.42 18.09
CA LEU A 28 -3.66 -0.99 17.86
C LEU A 28 -4.92 -0.14 17.99
N VAL A 29 -6.03 -0.57 17.38
CA VAL A 29 -7.31 0.16 17.43
C VAL A 29 -7.83 0.26 18.86
N LYS A 30 -7.83 -0.84 19.62
CA LYS A 30 -8.26 -0.84 21.02
C LYS A 30 -7.42 0.11 21.87
N LYS A 31 -6.13 0.25 21.56
CA LYS A 31 -5.20 1.13 22.29
C LYS A 31 -5.38 2.61 21.92
N TRP A 32 -5.46 2.92 20.63
CA TRP A 32 -5.43 4.31 20.14
C TRP A 32 -6.81 4.95 20.05
N ILE A 33 -7.84 4.17 19.69
CA ILE A 33 -9.19 4.66 19.45
C ILE A 33 -10.22 3.73 20.11
N PRO A 34 -10.14 3.53 21.45
CA PRO A 34 -10.96 2.54 22.16
C PRO A 34 -12.46 2.75 21.93
N ASN A 35 -12.92 4.00 21.98
CA ASN A 35 -14.33 4.38 21.89
C ASN A 35 -14.96 4.11 20.52
N GLN A 36 -14.15 3.99 19.46
CA GLN A 36 -14.64 3.76 18.09
C GLN A 36 -14.16 2.41 17.52
N SER A 37 -13.66 1.52 18.37
CA SER A 37 -13.03 0.27 17.93
C SER A 37 -13.92 -0.58 17.02
N LEU A 38 -15.22 -0.65 17.30
CA LEU A 38 -16.19 -1.34 16.44
C LEU A 38 -16.22 -0.78 15.02
N VAL A 39 -16.27 0.55 14.86
CA VAL A 39 -16.32 1.23 13.56
C VAL A 39 -15.06 0.89 12.76
N PHE A 40 -13.88 0.99 13.38
CA PHE A 40 -12.61 0.68 12.73
C PHE A 40 -12.49 -0.79 12.34
N HIS A 41 -12.97 -1.72 13.18
CA HIS A 41 -13.03 -3.14 12.81
C HIS A 41 -13.95 -3.41 11.62
N ILE A 42 -15.10 -2.72 11.56
CA ILE A 42 -16.02 -2.81 10.42
C ILE A 42 -15.34 -2.25 9.17
N LEU A 43 -14.72 -1.07 9.24
CA LEU A 43 -14.04 -0.43 8.11
C LEU A 43 -12.92 -1.32 7.54
N TYR A 44 -12.15 -1.99 8.39
CA TYR A 44 -11.09 -2.91 7.96
C TYR A 44 -11.57 -3.96 6.96
N TRP A 45 -12.76 -4.54 7.19
CA TRP A 45 -13.35 -5.56 6.32
C TRP A 45 -14.25 -4.98 5.23
N ALA A 46 -15.00 -3.92 5.55
CA ALA A 46 -15.94 -3.30 4.61
C ALA A 46 -15.22 -2.71 3.39
N ILE A 47 -14.06 -2.06 3.58
CA ILE A 47 -13.30 -1.46 2.47
C ILE A 47 -12.93 -2.49 1.39
N PRO A 48 -12.19 -3.58 1.67
CA PRO A 48 -11.84 -4.56 0.64
C PRO A 48 -13.08 -5.26 0.06
N VAL A 49 -14.12 -5.54 0.87
CA VAL A 49 -15.37 -6.13 0.37
C VAL A 49 -16.06 -5.23 -0.64
N ILE A 50 -16.18 -3.93 -0.34
CA ILE A 50 -16.77 -2.94 -1.25
C ILE A 50 -15.94 -2.84 -2.53
N LEU A 51 -14.61 -2.76 -2.43
CA LEU A 51 -13.73 -2.68 -3.61
C LEU A 51 -13.84 -3.92 -4.49
N ILE A 52 -13.89 -5.12 -3.91
CA ILE A 52 -14.14 -6.37 -4.64
C ILE A 52 -15.53 -6.36 -5.28
N GLY A 53 -16.56 -5.89 -4.57
CA GLY A 53 -17.91 -5.73 -5.10
C GLY A 53 -17.96 -4.79 -6.31
N LEU A 54 -17.23 -3.67 -6.26
CA LEU A 54 -17.09 -2.74 -7.40
C LEU A 54 -16.37 -3.39 -8.57
N LEU A 55 -15.33 -4.19 -8.33
CA LEU A 55 -14.63 -4.94 -9.38
C LEU A 55 -15.54 -5.97 -10.06
N ILE A 56 -16.28 -6.76 -9.28
CA ILE A 56 -17.22 -7.75 -9.81
C ILE A 56 -18.36 -7.04 -10.56
N GLY A 57 -18.93 -5.99 -9.97
CA GLY A 57 -20.01 -5.23 -10.60
C GLY A 57 -19.57 -4.61 -11.93
N THR A 58 -18.37 -4.01 -11.99
CA THR A 58 -17.84 -3.48 -13.26
C THR A 58 -17.55 -4.58 -14.28
N MET A 59 -17.10 -5.77 -13.85
CA MET A 59 -16.90 -6.92 -14.74
C MET A 59 -18.20 -7.46 -15.33
N ILE A 60 -19.31 -7.40 -14.59
CA ILE A 60 -20.61 -7.90 -15.05
C ILE A 60 -21.35 -6.87 -15.91
N PHE A 61 -21.31 -5.59 -15.52
CA PHE A 61 -22.22 -4.57 -16.05
C PHE A 61 -21.57 -3.56 -17.01
N ALA A 62 -20.24 -3.44 -17.05
CA ALA A 62 -19.59 -2.48 -17.94
C ALA A 62 -19.28 -3.09 -19.32
N GLU A 63 -19.51 -2.35 -20.39
CA GLU A 63 -19.17 -2.78 -21.77
C GLU A 63 -17.65 -3.00 -21.94
N ASN A 64 -16.83 -2.19 -21.28
CA ASN A 64 -15.38 -2.28 -21.30
C ASN A 64 -14.80 -2.19 -19.87
N PRO A 65 -14.88 -3.28 -19.06
CA PRO A 65 -14.54 -3.24 -17.64
C PRO A 65 -13.13 -2.74 -17.36
N THR A 66 -12.14 -3.17 -18.14
CA THR A 66 -10.72 -2.81 -17.94
C THR A 66 -10.41 -1.34 -18.22
N LYS A 67 -11.23 -0.65 -19.02
CA LYS A 67 -11.13 0.79 -19.25
C LYS A 67 -11.98 1.60 -18.27
N SER A 68 -12.77 0.93 -17.44
CA SER A 68 -13.61 1.59 -16.44
C SER A 68 -12.75 2.25 -15.37
N LYS A 69 -13.06 3.52 -15.15
CA LYS A 69 -12.58 4.36 -14.06
C LYS A 69 -12.71 3.65 -12.71
N VAL A 70 -13.89 3.10 -12.45
CA VAL A 70 -14.21 2.42 -11.19
C VAL A 70 -13.40 1.14 -11.04
N PHE A 71 -13.25 0.35 -12.11
CA PHE A 71 -12.43 -0.86 -12.08
C PHE A 71 -10.97 -0.54 -11.77
N MET A 72 -10.37 0.41 -12.50
CA MET A 72 -8.97 0.78 -12.36
C MET A 72 -8.65 1.32 -10.96
N TRP A 73 -9.47 2.23 -10.42
CA TRP A 73 -9.29 2.76 -9.07
C TRP A 73 -9.52 1.68 -8.01
N SER A 74 -10.56 0.86 -8.14
CA SER A 74 -10.85 -0.19 -7.16
C SER A 74 -9.74 -1.24 -7.12
N ALA A 75 -9.24 -1.67 -8.29
CA ALA A 75 -8.15 -2.62 -8.40
C ALA A 75 -6.85 -2.06 -7.81
N SER A 76 -6.52 -0.80 -8.13
CA SER A 76 -5.28 -0.17 -7.68
C SER A 76 -5.28 0.07 -6.17
N ILE A 77 -6.40 0.55 -5.60
CA ILE A 77 -6.53 0.73 -4.15
C ILE A 77 -6.49 -0.63 -3.45
N LEU A 78 -7.22 -1.63 -3.93
CA LEU A 78 -7.24 -2.97 -3.33
C LEU A 78 -5.83 -3.58 -3.32
N PHE A 79 -5.11 -3.48 -4.44
CA PHE A 79 -3.72 -3.92 -4.54
C PHE A 79 -2.79 -3.15 -3.59
N GLY A 80 -2.95 -1.82 -3.48
CA GLY A 80 -2.20 -1.00 -2.54
C GLY A 80 -2.44 -1.39 -1.07
N ILE A 81 -3.70 -1.67 -0.69
CA ILE A 81 -4.05 -2.17 0.65
C ILE A 81 -3.36 -3.51 0.91
N PHE A 82 -3.34 -4.41 -0.08
CA PHE A 82 -2.67 -5.70 0.07
C PHE A 82 -1.16 -5.58 0.24
N ILE A 83 -0.50 -4.71 -0.52
CA ILE A 83 0.93 -4.42 -0.33
C ILE A 83 1.18 -3.89 1.09
N ALA A 84 0.39 -2.92 1.54
CA ALA A 84 0.54 -2.34 2.86
C ALA A 84 0.36 -3.37 3.98
N LYS A 85 -0.69 -4.20 3.89
CA LYS A 85 -0.92 -5.32 4.83
C LYS A 85 0.22 -6.32 4.81
N PHE A 86 0.77 -6.65 3.64
CA PHE A 86 1.91 -7.54 3.51
C PHE A 86 3.18 -6.97 4.15
N VAL A 87 3.46 -5.68 3.97
CA VAL A 87 4.59 -5.01 4.65
C VAL A 87 4.38 -5.04 6.16
N TRP A 88 3.19 -4.75 6.65
CA TRP A 88 2.92 -4.78 8.09
C TRP A 88 3.02 -6.20 8.67
N LEU A 89 2.54 -7.20 7.94
CA LEU A 89 2.66 -8.62 8.30
C LEU A 89 4.11 -8.99 8.64
N LEU A 90 5.11 -8.48 7.91
CA LEU A 90 6.53 -8.74 8.22
C LEU A 90 6.92 -8.28 9.63
N PHE A 91 6.39 -7.14 10.10
CA PHE A 91 6.65 -6.65 11.46
C PHE A 91 5.93 -7.47 12.52
N ILE A 92 4.70 -7.91 12.23
CA ILE A 92 3.93 -8.78 13.14
C ILE A 92 4.66 -10.12 13.30
N VAL A 93 5.10 -10.73 12.21
CA VAL A 93 5.88 -11.98 12.23
C VAL A 93 7.21 -11.80 12.94
N LEU A 94 7.91 -10.67 12.71
CA LEU A 94 9.15 -10.35 13.41
C LEU A 94 8.94 -10.26 14.93
N ASP A 95 7.89 -9.56 15.38
CA ASP A 95 7.55 -9.46 16.79
C ASP A 95 7.28 -10.85 17.39
N ASP A 96 6.50 -11.69 16.71
CA ASP A 96 6.18 -13.04 17.18
C ASP A 96 7.42 -13.94 17.25
N ILE A 97 8.35 -13.86 16.28
CA ILE A 97 9.65 -14.57 16.34
C ILE A 97 10.43 -14.14 17.59
N LEU A 98 10.51 -12.83 17.87
CA LEU A 98 11.21 -12.31 19.04
C LEU A 98 10.56 -12.76 20.36
N ARG A 99 9.23 -12.81 20.40
CA ARG A 99 8.48 -13.36 21.54
C ARG A 99 8.79 -14.84 21.74
N LEU A 100 8.76 -15.65 20.67
CA LEU A 100 9.09 -17.07 20.74
C LEU A 100 10.49 -17.31 21.29
N ILE A 101 11.50 -16.54 20.84
CA ILE A 101 12.87 -16.60 21.37
C ILE A 101 12.92 -16.26 22.87
N LYS A 102 12.16 -15.24 23.29
CA LYS A 102 12.07 -14.85 24.71
C LYS A 102 11.46 -15.98 25.57
N TYR A 103 10.45 -16.66 25.05
CA TYR A 103 9.78 -17.76 25.76
C TYR A 103 10.57 -19.07 25.74
N SER A 104 11.48 -19.29 24.78
CA SER A 104 12.12 -20.58 24.55
C SER A 104 13.40 -20.89 25.35
N GLY A 105 14.04 -19.94 26.05
CA GLY A 105 15.21 -20.37 26.84
C GLY A 105 16.14 -19.39 27.52
N LYS A 106 15.89 -18.08 27.56
CA LYS A 106 16.68 -17.18 28.42
C LYS A 106 15.76 -16.26 29.19
N LYS A 107 15.84 -16.32 30.53
CA LYS A 107 15.47 -15.21 31.40
C LYS A 107 16.33 -14.01 30.98
N ILE A 108 15.90 -13.29 29.95
CA ILE A 108 16.40 -11.95 29.68
C ILE A 108 16.02 -11.18 30.93
N THR A 109 17.05 -10.79 31.69
CA THR A 109 16.95 -10.07 32.95
C THR A 109 15.84 -9.04 32.84
N ALA A 110 14.83 -9.14 33.71
CA ALA A 110 13.78 -8.15 33.80
C ALA A 110 14.44 -6.86 34.29
N VAL A 111 14.92 -6.04 33.35
CA VAL A 111 15.24 -4.65 33.62
C VAL A 111 13.92 -4.01 33.99
N GLU A 112 13.81 -3.44 35.18
CA GLU A 112 12.62 -2.71 35.62
C GLU A 112 12.29 -1.66 34.57
N THR A 113 11.27 -1.93 33.77
CA THR A 113 10.77 -0.98 32.80
C THR A 113 9.93 0.03 33.56
N PRO A 114 10.17 1.35 33.41
CA PRO A 114 9.35 2.35 34.06
C PRO A 114 7.88 2.16 33.68
N VAL A 115 6.97 2.48 34.60
CA VAL A 115 5.52 2.18 34.54
C VAL A 115 4.83 2.71 33.26
N ASN A 116 5.45 3.64 32.55
CA ASN A 116 4.95 4.25 31.31
C ASN A 116 5.80 3.96 30.04
N ALA A 117 6.69 2.97 30.06
CA ALA A 117 7.51 2.65 28.89
C ALA A 117 6.74 1.86 27.82
N ILE A 118 6.86 2.27 26.55
CA ILE A 118 6.40 1.49 25.40
C ILE A 118 7.18 0.17 25.38
N SER A 119 6.46 -0.96 25.33
CA SER A 119 7.10 -2.26 25.21
C SER A 119 7.78 -2.41 23.83
N ARG A 120 8.89 -3.14 23.74
CA ARG A 120 9.58 -3.40 22.46
C ARG A 120 8.63 -3.94 21.38
N SER A 121 7.73 -4.83 21.79
CA SER A 121 6.75 -5.41 20.90
C SER A 121 5.77 -4.36 20.37
N GLU A 122 5.23 -3.54 21.26
CA GLU A 122 4.35 -2.44 20.88
C GLU A 122 5.03 -1.46 19.92
N PHE A 123 6.31 -1.16 20.17
CA PHE A 123 7.12 -0.33 19.28
C PHE A 123 7.23 -0.94 17.88
N ILE A 124 7.54 -2.24 17.77
CA ILE A 124 7.69 -2.93 16.47
C ILE A 124 6.37 -2.93 15.70
N ILE A 125 5.27 -3.31 16.34
CA ILE A 125 3.95 -3.39 15.69
C ILE A 125 3.47 -2.00 15.25
N THR A 126 3.65 -0.99 16.09
CA THR A 126 3.30 0.41 15.80
C THR A 126 4.14 0.95 14.64
N THR A 127 5.45 0.71 14.65
CA THR A 127 6.36 1.14 13.58
C THR A 127 5.97 0.49 12.27
N GLY A 128 5.69 -0.82 12.28
CA GLY A 128 5.22 -1.53 11.09
C GLY A 128 3.92 -0.96 10.52
N ALA A 129 2.97 -0.61 11.39
CA ALA A 129 1.72 0.03 10.96
C ALA A 129 1.97 1.41 10.35
N PHE A 130 2.86 2.22 10.93
CA PHE A 130 3.21 3.53 10.40
C PHE A 130 3.93 3.44 9.04
N VAL A 131 4.87 2.49 8.89
CA VAL A 131 5.57 2.23 7.62
C VAL A 131 4.57 1.76 6.55
N ALA A 132 3.71 0.80 6.88
CA ALA A 132 2.68 0.31 5.96
C ALA A 132 1.68 1.41 5.57
N GLY A 133 1.24 2.24 6.52
CA GLY A 133 0.36 3.37 6.27
C GLY A 133 1.02 4.42 5.38
N SER A 134 2.27 4.77 5.64
CA SER A 134 3.04 5.73 4.82
C SER A 134 3.22 5.22 3.39
N LEU A 135 3.56 3.94 3.23
CA LEU A 135 3.65 3.30 1.92
C LEU A 135 2.30 3.35 1.18
N PHE A 136 1.21 2.98 1.85
CA PHE A 136 -0.13 3.03 1.26
C PHE A 136 -0.50 4.45 0.82
N SER A 137 -0.28 5.45 1.67
CA SER A 137 -0.51 6.86 1.35
C SER A 137 0.30 7.31 0.12
N GLY A 138 1.56 6.89 0.03
CA GLY A 138 2.42 7.16 -1.14
C GLY A 138 1.88 6.49 -2.42
N LEU A 139 1.41 5.25 -2.34
CA LEU A 139 0.79 4.55 -3.47
C LEU A 139 -0.50 5.24 -3.92
N VAL A 140 -1.37 5.62 -2.99
CA VAL A 140 -2.62 6.35 -3.30
C VAL A 140 -2.30 7.71 -3.93
N TYR A 141 -1.30 8.44 -3.41
CA TYR A 141 -0.83 9.69 -4.02
C TYR A 141 -0.31 9.47 -5.45
N GLY A 142 0.47 8.42 -5.68
CA GLY A 142 0.97 8.04 -7.01
C GLY A 142 -0.16 7.72 -7.98
N ILE A 143 -1.20 7.00 -7.55
CA ILE A 143 -2.39 6.71 -8.35
C ILE A 143 -3.16 8.00 -8.67
N ALA A 144 -3.36 8.86 -7.67
CA ALA A 144 -4.19 10.06 -7.81
C ALA A 144 -3.51 11.18 -8.62
N SER A 145 -2.19 11.35 -8.49
CA SER A 145 -1.45 12.51 -9.02
C SER A 145 -0.31 12.14 -9.97
N GLY A 146 0.18 10.90 -9.96
CA GLY A 146 1.36 10.51 -10.72
C GLY A 146 1.12 10.39 -12.23
N ALA A 147 -0.09 10.01 -12.64
CA ALA A 147 -0.41 9.70 -14.04
C ALA A 147 -0.29 10.90 -15.01
N HIS A 148 -0.36 12.13 -14.50
CA HIS A 148 -0.30 13.37 -15.30
C HIS A 148 0.86 14.28 -14.89
N ASN A 149 1.87 13.76 -14.19
CA ASN A 149 3.04 14.54 -13.78
C ASN A 149 4.04 14.72 -14.94
N TYR A 150 3.62 15.47 -15.97
CA TYR A 150 4.48 15.81 -17.11
C TYR A 150 5.62 16.71 -16.66
N GLN A 151 6.85 16.30 -16.96
CA GLN A 151 8.05 17.04 -16.55
C GLN A 151 8.63 17.84 -17.71
N VAL A 152 8.80 19.15 -17.49
CA VAL A 152 9.47 20.04 -18.45
C VAL A 152 10.94 20.18 -18.08
N HIS A 153 11.81 19.56 -18.87
CA HIS A 153 13.25 19.68 -18.71
C HIS A 153 13.80 20.77 -19.62
N ARG A 154 14.28 21.88 -19.04
CA ARG A 154 15.00 22.92 -19.79
C ARG A 154 16.50 22.70 -19.66
N LYS A 155 17.14 22.32 -20.77
CA LYS A 155 18.60 22.13 -20.84
C LYS A 155 19.18 23.02 -21.92
N THR A 156 20.22 23.77 -21.57
CA THR A 156 21.02 24.52 -22.55
C THR A 156 22.16 23.64 -23.03
N LEU A 157 22.12 23.24 -24.30
CA LEU A 157 23.17 22.43 -24.91
C LEU A 157 24.34 23.33 -25.32
N LYS A 158 25.51 23.11 -24.71
CA LYS A 158 26.76 23.79 -25.09
C LYS A 158 27.50 22.93 -26.11
N LEU A 159 27.46 23.33 -27.38
CA LEU A 159 28.13 22.61 -28.47
C LEU A 159 29.35 23.42 -28.91
N LYS A 160 30.52 22.77 -28.96
CA LYS A 160 31.82 23.43 -29.21
C LYS A 160 31.88 24.16 -30.57
N ASN A 161 31.18 23.64 -31.58
CA ASN A 161 31.20 24.14 -32.96
C ASN A 161 29.80 24.53 -33.45
N LEU A 162 28.96 25.14 -32.60
CA LEU A 162 27.62 25.57 -33.01
C LEU A 162 27.71 26.77 -33.98
N PRO A 163 27.19 26.67 -35.21
CA PRO A 163 27.16 27.81 -36.13
C PRO A 163 26.36 28.98 -35.54
N GLU A 164 26.78 30.21 -35.84
CA GLU A 164 26.20 31.41 -35.25
C GLU A 164 24.70 31.56 -35.52
N VAL A 165 24.25 31.13 -36.70
CA VAL A 165 22.82 31.11 -37.09
C VAL A 165 21.94 30.26 -36.16
N PHE A 166 22.53 29.32 -35.41
CA PHE A 166 21.81 28.47 -34.45
C PHE A 166 21.96 28.94 -32.99
N LYS A 167 22.70 30.03 -32.71
CA LYS A 167 22.77 30.60 -31.36
C LYS A 167 21.39 31.09 -30.94
N GLY A 168 20.91 30.63 -29.78
CA GLY A 168 19.58 30.97 -29.26
C GLY A 168 18.43 30.15 -29.88
N PHE A 169 18.73 29.24 -30.81
CA PHE A 169 17.75 28.30 -31.35
C PHE A 169 17.19 27.40 -30.25
N LYS A 170 15.88 27.17 -30.27
CA LYS A 170 15.17 26.34 -29.28
C LYS A 170 14.55 25.15 -29.98
N ILE A 171 14.85 23.95 -29.47
CA ILE A 171 14.22 22.70 -29.90
C ILE A 171 13.32 22.21 -28.76
N VAL A 172 12.08 21.85 -29.09
CA VAL A 172 11.17 21.18 -28.18
C VAL A 172 11.12 19.71 -28.58
N GLN A 173 11.56 18.83 -27.68
CA GLN A 173 11.41 17.39 -27.84
C GLN A 173 10.32 16.91 -26.90
N ILE A 174 9.41 16.11 -27.44
CA ILE A 174 8.38 15.41 -26.71
C ILE A 174 8.68 13.92 -26.86
N SER A 175 8.70 13.18 -25.76
CA SER A 175 8.94 11.73 -25.76
C SER A 175 7.82 11.01 -25.02
N ASP A 176 7.34 9.91 -25.59
CA ASP A 176 6.44 8.93 -24.97
C ASP A 176 5.27 9.54 -24.18
N VAL A 177 4.51 10.42 -24.83
CA VAL A 177 3.27 10.95 -24.26
C VAL A 177 2.22 9.85 -24.28
N HIS A 178 2.14 9.11 -23.18
CA HIS A 178 1.04 8.19 -22.87
C HIS A 178 -0.07 8.95 -22.15
N SER A 179 -0.58 9.99 -22.82
CA SER A 179 -1.78 10.71 -22.39
C SER A 179 -2.95 9.73 -22.47
N GLY A 180 -3.23 9.02 -21.38
CA GLY A 180 -4.43 8.19 -21.23
C GLY A 180 -5.69 9.05 -21.24
N SER A 181 -6.70 8.68 -20.45
CA SER A 181 -7.86 9.56 -20.29
C SER A 181 -7.43 10.90 -19.65
N PHE A 182 -7.92 12.02 -20.18
CA PHE A 182 -7.71 13.34 -19.58
C PHE A 182 -8.62 13.46 -18.36
N TRP A 183 -8.03 13.47 -17.17
CA TRP A 183 -8.76 13.54 -15.90
C TRP A 183 -8.56 14.86 -15.17
N SER A 184 -7.44 15.55 -15.41
CA SER A 184 -7.25 16.88 -14.86
C SER A 184 -8.02 17.88 -15.72
N LYS A 185 -9.02 18.53 -15.13
CA LYS A 185 -9.46 19.83 -15.60
C LYS A 185 -8.48 20.88 -15.12
#